data_AF-A0A183HR95-F1
#
_entry.id   AF-A0A183HR95-F1
#
_cell.length_a   1.000
_cell.length_b   1.000
_cell.length_c   1.000
_cell.angle_alpha   90.00
_cell.angle_beta   90.00
_cell.angle_gamma   90.00
#
_symmetry.space_group_name_H-M   'P 1'
#
loop_
_entity.id
_entity.type
_entity.pdbx_description
1 polymer ?
#
loop_
_entity_poly.entity_id
_entity_poly.type
_entity_poly.pdbx_seq_one_letter_code
_entity_poly.pdbx_strand_id
1 'polypeptide(L)'
;MTKSKFEKLIFIISTDNEHWVKANINYTRKGEIHIVSSAYREVDMATLVRCNHTIMSTGTFSWWIAYLTNGTVVYYKDWPKHGSPMEKMMKKDEYFLNNWISMG
;
A
#
# COMPACT_ATOMS: atom_id res chain seq x y z
N MET A 1 4.34 -10.39 9.64
CA MET A 1 5.76 -10.38 9.23
C MET A 1 6.41 -8.99 9.31
N THR A 2 5.93 -8.07 10.17
CA THR A 2 6.43 -6.67 10.20
C THR A 2 6.88 -6.20 11.60
N LYS A 3 6.27 -6.67 12.69
CA LYS A 3 6.59 -6.15 14.04
C LYS A 3 7.98 -6.52 14.60
N SER A 4 8.61 -7.61 14.16
CA SER A 4 9.87 -8.08 14.76
C SER A 4 11.14 -7.42 14.23
N LYS A 5 11.06 -6.60 13.17
CA LYS A 5 12.23 -5.96 12.54
C LYS A 5 12.46 -4.50 12.96
N PHE A 6 11.49 -3.85 13.60
CA PHE A 6 11.54 -2.41 13.88
C PHE A 6 10.95 -2.12 15.26
N GLU A 7 11.73 -1.48 16.14
CA GLU A 7 11.34 -1.24 17.54
C GLU A 7 10.15 -0.28 17.70
N LYS A 8 9.93 0.62 16.73
CA LYS A 8 8.83 1.58 16.68
C LYS A 8 8.32 1.75 15.26
N LEU A 9 7.15 1.17 14.97
CA LEU A 9 6.50 1.23 13.66
C LEU A 9 5.32 2.18 13.70
N ILE A 10 5.24 3.03 12.67
CA ILE A 10 4.10 3.89 12.40
C ILE A 10 3.54 3.48 11.03
N PHE A 11 2.23 3.28 10.96
CA PHE A 11 1.50 2.99 9.74
C PHE A 11 0.73 4.24 9.31
N ILE A 12 1.03 4.73 8.11
CA ILE A 12 0.27 5.80 7.45
C ILE A 12 -0.65 5.16 6.43
N ILE A 13 -1.95 5.43 6.53
CA ILE A 13 -2.99 4.81 5.70
C ILE A 13 -3.71 5.93 4.93
N SER A 14 -3.71 5.87 3.59
CA SER A 14 -4.63 6.65 2.76
C SER A 14 -5.75 5.75 2.28
N THR A 15 -7.00 6.20 2.44
CA THR A 15 -8.20 5.44 2.09
C THR A 15 -9.35 6.38 1.79
N ASP A 16 -10.26 5.94 0.92
CA ASP A 16 -11.57 6.54 0.71
C ASP A 16 -12.61 6.09 1.76
N ASN A 17 -12.28 5.11 2.60
CA ASN A 17 -13.18 4.54 3.60
C ASN A 17 -12.52 4.46 4.98
N GLU A 18 -12.39 5.62 5.63
CA GLU A 18 -11.85 5.68 6.99
C GLU A 18 -12.67 4.89 8.01
N HIS A 19 -13.98 4.81 7.81
CA HIS A 19 -14.87 4.05 8.69
C HIS A 19 -14.51 2.58 8.71
N TRP A 20 -14.22 1.99 7.56
CA TRP A 20 -13.76 0.61 7.47
C TRP A 20 -12.44 0.41 8.21
N VAL A 21 -11.49 1.34 8.06
CA VAL A 21 -10.20 1.27 8.77
C VAL A 21 -10.41 1.29 10.28
N LYS A 22 -11.21 2.24 10.78
CA LYS A 22 -11.51 2.38 12.22
C LYS A 22 -12.22 1.16 12.80
N ALA A 23 -13.02 0.46 11.99
CA ALA A 23 -13.78 -0.72 12.41
C ALA A 23 -12.99 -2.04 12.32
N ASN A 24 -12.00 -2.15 11.42
CA ASN A 24 -11.35 -3.43 11.11
C ASN A 24 -9.86 -3.49 11.46
N ILE A 25 -9.20 -2.34 11.62
CA ILE A 25 -7.76 -2.29 11.90
C ILE A 25 -7.53 -2.01 13.38
N ASN A 26 -7.12 -3.06 14.10
CA ASN A 26 -6.73 -2.97 15.51
C ASN A 26 -5.29 -2.49 15.64
N TYR A 27 -5.04 -1.60 16.61
CA TYR A 27 -3.70 -1.16 17.00
C TYR A 27 -3.42 -1.50 18.46
N THR A 28 -2.15 -1.74 18.77
CA THR A 28 -1.71 -2.14 20.11
C THR A 28 -1.30 -0.95 20.96
N ARG A 29 -0.93 0.17 20.34
CA ARG A 29 -0.49 1.39 21.04
C ARG A 29 -1.04 2.63 20.35
N LYS A 30 -1.32 3.67 21.15
CA LYS A 30 -1.73 4.99 20.63
C LYS A 30 -0.61 5.56 19.75
N GLY A 31 -0.96 6.05 18.57
CA GLY A 31 -0.01 6.64 17.61
C GLY A 31 0.68 5.62 16.68
N GLU A 32 0.30 4.34 16.71
CA GLU A 32 0.80 3.36 15.72
C GLU A 32 0.18 3.55 14.33
N ILE A 33 -1.03 4.10 14.24
CA ILE A 33 -1.78 4.24 12.99
C ILE A 33 -2.24 5.68 12.82
N HIS A 34 -1.98 6.23 11.65
CA HIS A 34 -2.48 7.52 11.21
C HIS A 34 -3.16 7.39 9.86
N ILE A 35 -4.37 7.92 9.76
CA ILE A 35 -5.07 8.02 8.49
C ILE A 35 -4.73 9.39 7.88
N VAL A 36 -4.23 9.40 6.65
CA VAL A 36 -4.06 10.61 5.85
C VAL A 36 -5.25 10.75 4.91
N SER A 37 -5.93 11.88 5.02
CA SER A 37 -7.19 12.18 4.34
C SER A 37 -7.24 13.68 4.14
N SER A 38 -6.36 14.18 3.28
CA SER A 38 -6.38 15.59 2.91
C SER A 38 -7.43 15.84 1.83
N ALA A 39 -7.78 17.11 1.61
CA ALA A 39 -8.65 17.48 0.50
C ALA A 39 -7.99 17.28 -0.89
N TYR A 40 -6.69 16.97 -0.92
CA TYR A 40 -5.86 16.99 -2.12
C TYR A 40 -5.07 15.67 -2.25
N ARG A 41 -5.39 14.87 -3.26
CA ARG A 41 -4.79 13.53 -3.43
C ARG A 41 -3.27 13.57 -3.59
N GLU A 42 -2.75 14.65 -4.17
CA GLU A 42 -1.33 14.94 -4.31
C GLU A 42 -0.62 15.13 -2.97
N VAL A 43 -1.31 15.65 -1.95
CA VAL A 43 -0.77 15.81 -0.59
C VAL A 43 -0.73 14.45 0.12
N ASP A 44 -1.77 13.62 -0.05
CA ASP A 44 -1.76 12.25 0.45
C ASP A 44 -0.64 11.44 -0.19
N MET A 45 -0.48 11.55 -1.51
CA MET A 45 0.60 10.89 -2.25
C MET A 45 1.97 11.36 -1.79
N ALA A 46 2.19 12.68 -1.67
CA ALA A 46 3.44 13.23 -1.16
C ALA A 46 3.75 12.73 0.26
N THR A 47 2.74 12.58 1.11
CA THR A 47 2.90 12.02 2.47
C THR A 47 3.33 10.56 2.41
N LEU A 48 2.67 9.75 1.57
CA LEU A 48 2.96 8.32 1.48
C LEU A 48 4.32 8.02 0.84
N VAL A 49 4.73 8.78 -0.18
CA VAL A 49 6.07 8.63 -0.82
C VAL A 49 7.22 8.86 0.16
N ARG A 50 6.98 9.58 1.27
CA ARG A 50 7.96 9.82 2.33
C ARG A 50 8.09 8.68 3.33
N CYS A 51 7.26 7.64 3.24
CA CYS A 51 7.38 6.45 4.08
C CYS A 51 8.65 5.66 3.74
N ASN A 52 9.13 4.84 4.69
CA ASN A 52 10.28 3.97 4.45
C ASN A 52 9.94 2.76 3.58
N HIS A 53 8.70 2.28 3.66
CA HIS A 53 8.21 1.06 3.01
C HIS A 53 6.75 1.26 2.58
N THR A 54 6.31 0.51 1.57
CA THR A 54 4.95 0.59 1.04
C THR A 54 4.27 -0.77 1.09
N ILE A 55 3.04 -0.80 1.62
CA ILE A 55 2.09 -1.89 1.40
C ILE A 55 0.99 -1.30 0.52
N MET A 56 0.80 -1.85 -0.67
CA MET A 56 -0.08 -1.26 -1.68
C MET A 56 -1.22 -2.17 -2.09
N SER A 57 -2.36 -1.55 -2.43
CA SER A 57 -3.33 -2.14 -3.35
C SER A 57 -2.79 -2.10 -4.79
N THR A 58 -3.40 -2.85 -5.70
CA THR A 58 -2.94 -2.94 -7.10
C THR A 58 -3.43 -1.80 -8.01
N GLY A 59 -4.06 -0.77 -7.43
CA GLY A 59 -4.52 0.42 -8.16
C GLY A 59 -3.36 1.35 -8.55
N THR A 60 -3.59 2.19 -9.57
CA THR A 60 -2.58 3.08 -10.15
C THR A 60 -2.01 4.10 -9.16
N PHE A 61 -2.85 4.64 -8.26
CA PHE A 61 -2.41 5.56 -7.20
C PHE A 61 -1.34 4.92 -6.31
N SER A 62 -1.63 3.73 -5.78
CA SER A 62 -0.72 3.00 -4.90
C SER A 62 0.52 2.49 -5.64
N TRP A 63 0.39 2.14 -6.92
CA TRP A 63 1.51 1.74 -7.77
C TRP A 63 2.54 2.87 -7.91
N TRP A 64 2.11 4.10 -8.20
CA TRP A 64 3.02 5.25 -8.28
C TRP A 64 3.67 5.59 -6.95
N ILE A 65 2.93 5.49 -5.85
CA ILE A 65 3.50 5.65 -4.50
C ILE A 65 4.60 4.62 -4.27
N ALA A 66 4.34 3.34 -4.56
CA ALA A 66 5.33 2.29 -4.40
C ALA A 66 6.56 2.50 -5.30
N TYR A 67 6.37 2.96 -6.54
CA TYR A 67 7.45 3.26 -7.47
C TYR A 67 8.35 4.40 -6.98
N LEU A 68 7.75 5.45 -6.41
CA LEU A 68 8.48 6.61 -5.90
C LEU A 68 9.03 6.40 -4.49
N THR A 69 8.49 5.45 -3.74
CA THR A 69 8.97 5.10 -2.40
C THR A 69 10.23 4.25 -2.53
N ASN A 70 11.38 4.78 -2.14
CA ASN A 70 12.66 4.08 -2.23
C ASN A 70 12.85 3.06 -1.08
N GLY A 71 12.03 2.01 -1.05
CA GLY A 71 12.09 0.98 -0.02
C GLY A 71 11.35 -0.31 -0.38
N THR A 72 11.17 -1.18 0.60
CA THR A 72 10.43 -2.44 0.42
C THR A 72 8.97 -2.17 0.04
N VAL A 73 8.53 -2.78 -1.06
CA VAL A 73 7.14 -2.75 -1.53
C VAL A 73 6.53 -4.14 -1.40
N VAL A 74 5.32 -4.20 -0.84
CA VAL A 74 4.51 -5.42 -0.74
C VAL A 74 3.17 -5.22 -1.46
N TYR A 75 2.76 -6.18 -2.27
CA TYR A 75 1.50 -6.13 -3.03
C TYR A 75 0.74 -7.46 -3.03
N TYR A 76 -0.56 -7.42 -3.32
CA TYR A 76 -1.39 -8.63 -3.40
C TYR A 76 -1.09 -9.44 -4.66
N LYS A 77 -0.76 -10.73 -4.47
CA LYS A 77 -0.29 -11.58 -5.57
C LYS A 77 -1.38 -12.02 -6.53
N ASP A 78 -2.65 -12.16 -6.14
CA ASP A 78 -3.69 -12.73 -7.03
C ASP A 78 -4.41 -11.68 -7.90
N TRP A 79 -3.70 -10.60 -8.26
CA TRP A 79 -4.14 -9.61 -9.24
C TRP A 79 -3.42 -9.81 -10.58
N PRO A 80 -4.08 -9.59 -11.74
CA PRO A 80 -5.51 -9.34 -11.89
C PRO A 80 -6.36 -10.57 -11.55
N LYS A 81 -7.66 -10.35 -11.27
CA LYS A 81 -8.59 -11.46 -11.01
C LYS A 81 -8.62 -12.41 -12.22
N HIS A 82 -8.54 -13.71 -11.97
CA HIS A 82 -8.61 -14.72 -13.04
C HIS A 82 -9.91 -14.59 -13.84
N GLY A 83 -9.80 -14.68 -15.17
CA GLY A 83 -10.90 -14.50 -16.12
C GLY A 83 -11.35 -13.06 -16.33
N SER A 84 -10.74 -12.08 -15.65
CA SER A 84 -11.09 -10.67 -15.86
C SER A 84 -10.55 -10.15 -17.20
N PRO A 85 -11.19 -9.13 -17.81
CA PRO A 85 -10.64 -8.46 -19.00
C PRO A 85 -9.21 -7.96 -18.77
N MET A 86 -8.91 -7.53 -17.55
CA MET A 86 -7.61 -7.02 -17.15
C MET A 86 -6.51 -8.07 -17.21
N GLU A 87 -6.80 -9.35 -16.89
CA GLU A 87 -5.84 -10.46 -17.04
C GLU A 87 -5.39 -10.61 -18.51
N LYS A 88 -6.28 -10.34 -19.47
CA LYS A 88 -5.96 -10.43 -20.91
C LYS A 88 -5.16 -9.22 -21.42
N MET A 89 -5.26 -8.09 -20.75
CA MET A 89 -4.61 -6.83 -21.15
C MET A 89 -3.26 -6.60 -20.48
N MET A 90 -3.07 -7.16 -19.28
CA MET A 90 -1.90 -6.89 -18.45
C MET A 90 -0.93 -8.07 -18.47
N LYS A 91 0.34 -7.78 -18.67
CA LYS A 91 1.42 -8.72 -18.37
C LYS A 91 1.92 -8.46 -16.96
N LYS A 92 1.55 -9.35 -16.04
CA LYS A 92 1.83 -9.19 -14.61
C LYS A 92 3.32 -9.05 -14.30
N ASP A 93 4.15 -9.84 -14.97
CA ASP A 93 5.60 -9.85 -14.79
C ASP A 93 6.29 -8.58 -15.35
N GLU A 94 5.59 -7.79 -16.16
CA GLU A 94 6.06 -6.49 -16.65
C GLU A 94 5.50 -5.32 -15.83
N TYR A 95 4.41 -5.54 -15.07
CA TYR A 95 3.73 -4.49 -14.31
C TYR A 95 4.34 -4.24 -12.93
N PHE A 96 4.83 -5.28 -12.25
CA PHE A 96 5.49 -5.15 -10.96
C PHE A 96 7.00 -5.24 -11.11
N LEU A 97 7.74 -4.45 -10.35
CA LEU A 97 9.20 -4.52 -10.39
C LEU A 97 9.69 -5.82 -9.74
N ASN A 98 10.75 -6.41 -10.29
CA ASN A 98 11.33 -7.69 -9.85
C ASN A 98 11.76 -7.70 -8.36
N ASN A 99 12.06 -6.54 -7.79
CA ASN A 99 12.43 -6.40 -6.38
C ASN A 99 11.23 -6.21 -5.43
N TRP A 100 10.00 -6.14 -5.95
CA TRP A 100 8.79 -6.02 -5.14
C TRP A 100 8.32 -7.39 -4.65
N ILE A 101 7.77 -7.42 -3.44
CA ILE A 101 7.40 -8.66 -2.75
C ILE A 101 5.91 -8.92 -2.94
N SER A 102 5.56 -10.01 -3.62
CA SER A 102 4.18 -10.46 -3.73
C SER A 102 3.72 -11.16 -2.45
N MET A 103 2.49 -10.91 -1.99
CA MET A 103 1.90 -11.50 -0.79
C MET A 103 0.54 -12.13 -1.09
N GLY A 104 0.30 -13.32 -0.55
CA GLY A 104 -1.01 -13.99 -0.50
C GLY A 104 -0.88 -15.43 -0.04
#